data_AF-A0A7J0AFS5-F1
#
_entry.id   AF-A0A7J0AFS5-F1
#
_cell.length_a   1.000
_cell.length_b   1.000
_cell.length_c   1.000
_cell.angle_alpha   90.00
_cell.angle_beta   90.00
_cell.angle_gamma   90.00
#
_symmetry.space_group_name_H-M   'P 1'
#
loop_
_entity.id
_entity.type
_entity.pdbx_description
1 polymer ?
#
loop_
_entity_poly.entity_id
_entity_poly.type
_entity_poly.pdbx_seq_one_letter_code
_entity_poly.pdbx_strand_id
1 'polypeptide(L)' 'MAGGKAVDSKALADAEVREMFAEVLPAFDRERVHTSDIRKLLSWYNLLLAAGITSFKDDEVTEGGETAAAPEA' A
#
# COMPACT_ATOMS: atom_id res chain seq x y z
N MET A 1 18.60 -11.81 -5.04
CA MET A 1 17.70 -11.46 -6.16
C MET A 1 16.25 -11.62 -5.71
N ALA A 2 15.76 -10.77 -4.80
CA ALA A 2 14.33 -10.69 -4.50
C ALA A 2 13.83 -9.39 -5.16
N GLY A 3 13.70 -9.43 -6.48
CA GLY A 3 13.17 -8.30 -7.24
C GLY A 3 11.65 -8.30 -7.11
N GLY A 4 11.09 -7.28 -6.45
CA GLY A 4 9.65 -7.05 -6.49
C GLY A 4 9.19 -6.92 -7.94
N LYS A 5 8.10 -7.60 -8.30
CA LYS A 5 7.53 -7.55 -9.65
C LYS A 5 6.53 -6.40 -9.72
N ALA A 6 6.65 -5.54 -10.72
CA ALA A 6 5.68 -4.49 -10.96
C ALA A 6 4.28 -5.09 -11.16
N VAL A 7 3.28 -4.49 -10.52
CA VAL A 7 1.89 -4.93 -10.56
C VAL A 7 1.11 -3.99 -11.48
N ASP A 8 0.56 -4.52 -12.57
CA ASP A 8 -0.35 -3.75 -13.43
C ASP A 8 -1.77 -3.82 -12.85
N SER A 9 -2.03 -2.95 -11.88
CA SER A 9 -3.35 -2.87 -11.27
C SER A 9 -4.43 -2.43 -12.27
N LYS A 10 -4.10 -1.67 -13.32
CA LYS A 10 -5.08 -1.13 -14.28
C LYS A 10 -5.70 -2.19 -15.17
N ALA A 11 -5.00 -3.31 -15.38
CA ALA A 11 -5.51 -4.44 -16.14
C ALA A 11 -6.52 -5.30 -15.37
N LEU A 12 -6.61 -5.13 -14.03
CA LEU A 12 -7.48 -5.92 -13.15
C LEU A 12 -8.81 -5.23 -12.89
N ALA A 13 -9.87 -6.04 -12.78
CA ALA A 13 -11.16 -5.56 -12.30
C ALA A 13 -11.11 -5.16 -10.82
N ASP A 14 -12.04 -4.32 -10.41
CA ASP A 14 -12.08 -3.76 -9.05
C ASP A 14 -12.19 -4.83 -7.95
N ALA A 15 -12.91 -5.91 -8.21
CA ALA A 15 -12.98 -7.06 -7.30
C ALA A 15 -11.63 -7.79 -7.19
N GLU A 16 -10.96 -8.03 -8.33
CA GLU A 16 -9.67 -8.73 -8.37
C GLU A 16 -8.57 -7.94 -7.65
N VAL A 17 -8.57 -6.61 -7.76
CA VAL A 17 -7.64 -5.74 -7.03
C VAL A 17 -7.83 -5.88 -5.51
N ARG A 18 -9.08 -6.00 -5.04
CA ARG A 18 -9.40 -6.16 -3.62
C ARG A 18 -9.03 -7.53 -3.09
N GLU A 19 -9.29 -8.59 -3.85
CA GLU A 19 -8.91 -9.95 -3.46
C GLU A 19 -7.39 -10.09 -3.37
N MET A 20 -6.65 -9.59 -4.36
CA MET A 20 -5.18 -9.56 -4.32
C MET A 20 -4.65 -8.79 -3.11
N PHE A 21 -5.25 -7.64 -2.79
CA PHE A 21 -4.86 -6.89 -1.60
C PHE A 21 -5.17 -7.64 -0.30
N ALA A 22 -6.29 -8.38 -0.25
CA ALA A 22 -6.68 -9.22 0.87
C ALA A 22 -5.73 -10.42 1.08
N GLU A 23 -5.13 -10.96 0.02
CA GLU A 23 -4.11 -12.01 0.14
C GLU A 23 -2.86 -11.51 0.87
N VAL A 24 -2.45 -10.26 0.62
CA VAL A 24 -1.26 -9.64 1.22
C VAL A 24 -1.57 -9.11 2.62
N LEU A 25 -2.73 -8.48 2.80
CA LEU A 25 -3.16 -7.89 4.06
C LEU A 25 -4.63 -8.24 4.32
N PRO A 26 -4.94 -9.42 4.89
CA PRO A 26 -6.32 -9.87 5.06
C PRO A 26 -7.13 -9.06 6.08
N ALA A 27 -6.44 -8.36 7.00
CA ALA A 27 -7.04 -7.61 8.10
C ALA A 27 -7.32 -6.12 7.77
N PHE A 28 -7.24 -5.71 6.50
CA PHE A 28 -7.51 -4.31 6.12
C PHE A 28 -9.00 -3.94 6.22
N ASP A 29 -9.28 -2.66 6.47
CA ASP A 29 -10.63 -2.13 6.55
C ASP A 29 -11.26 -2.01 5.15
N ARG A 30 -12.20 -2.91 4.83
CA ARG A 30 -12.87 -2.98 3.51
C ARG A 30 -13.85 -1.83 3.25
N GLU A 31 -14.32 -1.16 4.30
CA GLU A 31 -15.25 -0.03 4.18
C GLU A 31 -14.49 1.26 3.90
N ARG A 32 -13.33 1.45 4.55
CA ARG A 32 -12.50 2.65 4.40
C ARG A 32 -11.51 2.59 3.25
N VAL A 33 -11.07 1.40 2.85
CA VAL A 33 -10.11 1.24 1.76
C VAL A 33 -10.83 1.04 0.43
N HIS A 34 -10.78 2.06 -0.42
CA HIS A 34 -11.37 2.00 -1.75
C HIS A 34 -10.41 1.38 -2.76
N THR A 35 -10.95 0.90 -3.89
CA THR A 35 -10.16 0.34 -4.99
C THR A 35 -9.16 1.37 -5.55
N SER A 36 -9.54 2.64 -5.57
CA SER A 36 -8.67 3.77 -5.95
C SER A 36 -7.44 3.89 -5.04
N ASP A 37 -7.58 3.67 -3.74
CA ASP A 37 -6.47 3.78 -2.78
C ASP A 37 -5.49 2.61 -2.95
N ILE A 38 -6.00 1.40 -3.15
CA ILE A 38 -5.18 0.22 -3.47
C ILE A 38 -4.40 0.45 -4.77
N ARG A 39 -5.07 0.96 -5.82
CA ARG A 39 -4.44 1.29 -7.11
C ARG A 39 -3.34 2.36 -6.96
N LYS A 40 -3.55 3.37 -6.11
CA LYS A 40 -2.52 4.38 -5.80
C LYS A 40 -1.32 3.74 -5.09
N LEU A 41 -1.56 2.90 -4.08
CA LEU A 41 -0.52 2.21 -3.33
C LEU A 41 0.36 1.34 -4.25
N LEU A 42 -0.27 0.58 -5.16
CA LEU A 42 0.45 -0.23 -6.16
C LEU A 42 1.23 0.64 -7.15
N SER A 43 0.70 1.81 -7.50
CA SER A 43 1.42 2.76 -8.37
C SER A 43 2.68 3.30 -7.69
N TRP A 44 2.61 3.65 -6.40
CA TRP A 44 3.77 4.04 -5.62
C TRP A 44 4.77 2.90 -5.44
N TYR A 45 4.29 1.69 -5.18
CA TYR A 45 5.14 0.50 -5.13
C TYR A 45 5.93 0.30 -6.43
N ASN A 46 5.27 0.41 -7.58
CA ASN A 46 5.94 0.32 -8.88
C ASN A 46 6.98 1.43 -9.10
N LEU A 47 6.74 2.64 -8.61
CA LEU A 47 7.71 3.75 -8.68
C LEU A 47 8.94 3.46 -7.80
N LEU A 48 8.75 2.92 -6.59
CA LEU A 48 9.83 2.53 -5.70
C LEU A 48 10.68 1.41 -6.33
N LEU A 49 10.03 0.41 -6.93
CA LEU A 49 10.71 -0.63 -7.70
C LEU A 49 11.50 -0.06 -8.88
N ALA A 50 10.93 0.88 -9.63
CA ALA A 50 11.60 1.55 -10.74
C ALA A 50 12.83 2.36 -10.29
N ALA A 51 12.79 2.92 -9.07
CA ALA A 51 13.91 3.60 -8.44
C ALA A 51 14.96 2.64 -7.86
N GLY A 52 14.75 1.32 -7.94
CA GLY A 52 15.64 0.30 -7.35
C GLY A 52 15.50 0.15 -5.83
N ILE A 53 14.49 0.79 -5.23
CA ILE A 53 14.20 0.69 -3.80
C ILE A 53 13.35 -0.56 -3.60
N THR A 54 13.97 -1.62 -3.05
CA THR A 54 13.32 -2.93 -2.82
C THR A 54 13.39 -3.39 -1.37
N SER A 55 14.12 -2.66 -0.53
CA SER A 55 14.15 -2.86 0.92
C SER A 55 13.15 -1.89 1.56
N PHE A 56 12.03 -2.43 2.02
CA PHE A 56 10.96 -1.64 2.69
C PHE A 56 10.84 -1.96 4.18
N LYS A 57 11.68 -2.88 4.67
CA LYS A 57 11.72 -3.29 6.06
C LYS A 57 12.96 -2.64 6.66
N ASP A 58 12.79 -1.43 7.17
CA ASP A 58 13.67 -0.91 8.20
C ASP A 58 13.14 -1.45 9.53
N ASP A 59 13.97 -2.15 10.30
CA ASP A 59 13.65 -2.70 11.62
C ASP A 59 13.34 -1.59 12.68
N GLU A 60 13.20 -0.31 12.28
CA GLU A 60 13.00 0.83 13.16
C GLU A 60 11.87 1.78 12.72
N VAL A 61 10.66 1.25 12.52
CA VAL A 61 9.43 2.08 12.66
C VAL A 61 8.66 1.56 13.86
N THR A 62 9.11 1.95 15.06
CA THR A 62 8.30 1.92 16.26
C THR A 62 7.08 2.81 16.07
N GLU A 63 5.92 2.31 16.51
CA GLU A 63 4.61 2.97 16.56
C GLU A 63 4.70 4.49 16.75
N GLY A 64 4.11 5.25 15.82
CA GLY A 64 4.12 6.72 15.89
C GLY A 64 3.25 7.39 14.84
N GLY A 65 2.08 6.81 14.53
CA GLY A 65 1.05 7.44 13.71
C GLY A 65 0.15 8.34 14.56
N GLU A 66 0.69 9.39 15.17
CA GLU A 66 -0.10 10.41 15.87
C GLU A 66 -0.37 11.57 14.88
N THR A 67 -1.55 11.56 14.29
CA THR A 67 -2.05 12.68 13.48
C THR A 67 -2.37 13.84 14.42
N ALA A 68 -1.52 14.86 14.38
CA ALA A 68 -1.74 16.28 14.64
C ALA A 68 -2.89 16.67 15.59
N ALA A 69 -2.49 17.11 16.79
CA ALA A 69 -3.28 17.95 17.67
C ALA A 69 -3.79 19.23 16.97
N ALA A 70 -5.08 19.52 17.13
CA ALA A 70 -5.61 20.87 17.08
C ALA A 70 -6.27 21.16 18.44
N PRO A 71 -5.65 21.96 19.32
CA PRO A 71 -6.35 22.52 20.46
C PRO A 71 -7.14 23.74 19.97
N GLU A 72 -8.46 23.64 19.91
CA GLU A 72 -9.31 24.84 19.88
C GLU A 72 -9.60 25.30 21.31
N ALA A 73 -9.59 26.63 21.45
CA ALA A 73 -9.45 27.42 22.66
C ALA A 73 -10.67 27.42 23.60
#